data_AF-A0A3R7AP02-F1
#
_entry.id   AF-A0A3R7AP02-F1
#
_cell.length_a   1.000
_cell.length_b   1.000
_cell.length_c   1.000
_cell.angle_alpha   90.00
_cell.angle_beta   90.00
_cell.angle_gamma   90.00
#
_symmetry.space_group_name_H-M   'P 1'
#
loop_
_entity.id
_entity.type
_entity.pdbx_description
1 polymer ?
#
loop_
_entity_poly.entity_id
_entity_poly.type
_entity_poly.pdbx_seq_one_letter_code
_entity_poly.pdbx_strand_id
1 'polypeptide(L)'
;MRAAVRAGIHSGKRLRQLSRELGLSLQTISAIRKALSENGYRSYRERGKTERKKKTLSSFKTVSKKRPRGRPVRTKYGTIYLP
;
A
#
# COMPACT_ATOMS: atom_id res chain seq x y z
N MET A 1 -12.17 -14.92 24.35
CA MET A 1 -12.45 -14.89 22.89
C MET A 1 -11.20 -14.74 22.02
N ARG A 2 -10.50 -13.59 22.01
CA ARG A 2 -9.30 -13.38 21.14
C ARG A 2 -8.15 -14.34 21.42
N ALA A 3 -7.90 -14.66 22.69
CA ALA A 3 -6.88 -15.64 23.11
C ALA A 3 -7.19 -17.05 22.58
N ALA A 4 -8.45 -17.48 22.62
CA ALA A 4 -8.88 -18.78 22.08
C ALA A 4 -8.71 -18.85 20.55
N VAL A 5 -9.07 -17.78 19.83
CA VAL A 5 -8.80 -17.68 18.38
C VAL A 5 -7.31 -17.72 18.09
N ARG A 6 -6.48 -17.02 18.88
CA ARG A 6 -5.02 -17.03 18.74
C ARG A 6 -4.43 -18.43 18.96
N ALA A 7 -4.86 -19.13 20.02
CA ALA A 7 -4.44 -20.49 20.31
C ALA A 7 -4.82 -21.45 19.18
N GLY A 8 -6.06 -21.34 18.68
CA GLY A 8 -6.55 -22.13 17.56
C GLY A 8 -5.83 -21.87 16.22
N ILE A 9 -5.44 -20.62 15.97
CA ILE A 9 -4.60 -20.27 14.80
C ILE A 9 -3.20 -20.86 14.96
N HIS A 10 -2.60 -20.76 16.15
CA HIS A 10 -1.27 -21.32 16.43
C HIS A 10 -1.26 -22.85 16.34
N SER A 11 -2.36 -23.51 16.69
CA SER A 11 -2.54 -24.96 16.52
C SER A 11 -2.88 -25.37 15.08
N GLY A 12 -2.85 -24.46 14.10
CA GLY A 12 -3.08 -24.77 12.68
C GLY A 12 -4.54 -25.02 12.29
N LYS A 13 -5.53 -24.71 13.14
CA LYS A 13 -6.94 -24.96 12.81
C LYS A 13 -7.43 -24.05 11.67
N ARG A 14 -8.28 -24.60 10.81
CA ARG A 14 -8.94 -23.84 9.73
C ARG A 14 -9.93 -22.84 10.32
N LEU A 15 -10.07 -21.66 9.70
CA LEU A 15 -10.97 -20.59 10.18
C LEU A 15 -12.45 -21.04 10.29
N ARG A 16 -12.90 -21.91 9.37
CA ARG A 16 -14.25 -22.49 9.40
C ARG A 16 -14.46 -23.41 10.60
N GLN A 17 -13.43 -24.14 11.01
CA GLN A 17 -13.49 -24.98 12.20
C GLN A 17 -13.54 -24.13 13.46
N LEU A 18 -12.71 -23.07 13.54
CA LEU A 18 -12.75 -22.10 14.64
C LEU A 18 -14.09 -21.38 14.75
N SER A 19 -14.72 -21.07 13.61
CA SER A 19 -16.05 -20.45 13.56
C SER A 19 -17.12 -21.35 14.19
N ARG A 20 -17.08 -22.66 13.88
CA ARG A 20 -18.00 -23.65 14.47
C ARG A 20 -17.74 -23.88 15.95
N GLU A 21 -16.47 -24.02 16.35
CA GLU A 21 -16.09 -24.29 17.74
C GLU A 21 -16.35 -23.10 18.67
N LEU A 22 -16.06 -21.87 18.22
CA LEU A 22 -16.15 -20.67 19.04
C LEU A 22 -17.45 -19.89 18.84
N GLY A 23 -18.32 -20.32 17.92
CA GLY A 23 -19.56 -19.62 17.58
C GLY A 23 -19.33 -18.22 17.00
N LEU A 24 -18.20 -18.00 16.33
CA LEU A 24 -17.80 -16.69 15.83
C LEU A 24 -17.98 -16.57 14.33
N SER A 25 -18.33 -15.37 13.87
CA SER A 25 -18.35 -15.09 12.44
C SER A 25 -16.94 -15.23 11.84
N LEU A 26 -16.87 -15.71 10.59
CA LEU A 26 -15.61 -15.77 9.85
C LEU A 26 -14.95 -14.40 9.69
N GLN A 27 -15.75 -13.34 9.59
CA GLN A 27 -15.26 -11.96 9.52
C GLN A 27 -14.50 -11.57 10.79
N THR A 28 -15.07 -11.89 11.96
CA THR A 28 -14.44 -11.63 13.26
C THR A 28 -13.13 -12.38 13.43
N ILE A 29 -13.10 -13.66 13.06
CA ILE A 29 -11.87 -14.48 13.11
C ILE A 29 -10.82 -13.92 12.14
N SER A 30 -11.23 -13.51 10.93
CA SER A 30 -10.34 -12.90 9.94
C SER A 30 -9.74 -11.59 10.43
N ALA A 31 -10.55 -10.73 11.06
CA ALA A 31 -10.08 -9.48 11.66
C ALA A 31 -9.06 -9.73 12.78
N ILE A 32 -9.29 -10.73 13.64
CA ILE A 32 -8.33 -11.12 14.70
C ILE A 32 -7.04 -11.67 14.07
N ARG A 33 -7.14 -12.53 13.06
CA ARG A 33 -5.97 -13.05 12.34
C ARG A 33 -5.14 -11.93 11.71
N LYS A 34 -5.81 -10.96 11.10
CA LYS A 34 -5.17 -9.76 10.52
C LYS A 34 -4.45 -8.96 11.60
N ALA A 35 -5.11 -8.68 12.72
CA ALA A 35 -4.51 -7.98 13.84
C ALA A 35 -3.29 -8.70 14.45
N LEU A 36 -3.29 -10.04 14.48
CA LEU A 36 -2.16 -10.85 14.93
C LEU A 36 -0.98 -10.88 13.93
N SER A 37 -1.28 -10.83 12.62
CA SER A 37 -0.26 -10.79 11.56
C SER A 37 0.40 -9.41 11.47
N GLU A 38 -0.38 -8.35 11.68
CA GLU A 38 0.05 -6.96 11.56
C GLU A 38 0.76 -6.44 12.82
N ASN A 39 1.35 -7.30 13.66
CA ASN A 39 2.03 -6.98 14.93
C ASN A 39 2.74 -5.61 14.91
N GLY A 40 2.07 -4.58 15.44
CA GLY A 40 2.58 -3.22 15.57
C GLY A 40 1.63 -2.16 15.00
N TYR A 41 1.38 -1.11 15.79
CA TYR A 41 0.84 0.14 15.25
C TYR A 41 1.81 0.67 14.20
N ARG A 42 1.49 0.46 12.91
CA ARG A 42 2.21 1.13 11.82
C ARG A 42 1.70 2.55 11.71
N SER A 43 2.60 3.51 11.94
CA SER A 43 2.32 4.92 11.70
C SER A 43 1.84 5.13 10.26
N TYR A 44 1.03 6.16 9.98
CA TYR A 44 0.57 6.46 8.62
C TYR A 44 1.73 6.52 7.61
N ARG A 45 2.91 6.97 8.07
CA ARG A 45 4.16 7.01 7.31
C ARG A 45 4.70 5.63 6.91
N GLU A 46 4.43 4.59 7.69
CA GLU A 46 4.82 3.22 7.39
C GLU A 46 3.81 2.53 6.47
N ARG A 47 2.51 2.83 6.60
CA ARG A 47 1.47 2.30 5.68
C ARG A 47 1.59 2.85 4.26
N GLY A 48 1.97 4.12 4.11
CA GLY A 48 2.09 4.78 2.81
C GLY A 48 3.33 4.38 1.97
N LYS A 49 4.17 3.46 2.47
CA LYS A 49 5.40 3.01 1.80
C LYS A 49 5.27 1.66 1.09
N THR A 50 4.06 1.21 0.80
CA THR A 50 3.84 0.16 -0.19
C THR A 50 4.16 0.70 -1.59
N GLU A 51 5.41 0.45 -1.98
CA GLU A 51 5.95 0.36 -3.35
C GLU A 51 6.00 1.62 -4.23
N ARG A 52 5.09 2.60 -4.14
CA ARG A 52 4.97 3.61 -5.21
C ARG A 52 5.92 4.82 -5.16
N LYS A 53 6.74 5.06 -4.13
CA LYS A 53 7.67 6.23 -4.13
C LYS A 53 8.96 6.03 -3.33
N LYS A 54 9.66 4.92 -3.47
CA LYS A 54 11.13 4.98 -3.29
C LYS A 54 11.74 5.42 -4.62
N LYS A 55 11.77 6.72 -4.89
CA LYS A 55 12.75 7.26 -5.84
C LYS A 55 14.10 6.95 -5.21
N THR A 56 14.75 5.89 -5.65
CA THR A 56 16.18 5.76 -5.47
C THR A 56 16.79 7.02 -6.07
N LEU A 57 17.58 7.75 -5.29
CA LEU A 57 18.53 8.72 -5.80
C LEU A 57 19.61 7.94 -6.55
N SER A 58 19.24 7.31 -7.66
CA SER A 58 20.21 6.75 -8.56
C SER A 58 20.74 7.93 -9.38
N SER A 59 22.01 8.25 -9.14
CA SER A 59 22.81 9.20 -9.91
C SER A 59 23.01 8.68 -11.33
N PHE A 60 21.93 8.56 -12.10
CA PHE A 60 21.99 8.33 -13.54
C PHE A 60 21.53 9.61 -14.22
N LYS A 61 22.50 10.27 -14.87
CA LYS A 61 22.34 11.41 -15.77
C LYS A 61 21.09 11.19 -16.64
N THR A 62 19.99 11.82 -16.28
CA THR A 62 18.85 11.92 -17.19
C THR A 62 19.26 12.95 -18.23
N VAL A 63 19.38 12.50 -19.48
CA VAL A 63 19.59 13.36 -20.65
C VAL A 63 18.58 14.50 -20.55
N SER A 64 19.07 15.71 -20.27
CA SER A 64 18.20 16.87 -20.14
C SER A 64 17.59 17.15 -21.51
N LYS A 65 16.35 16.68 -21.73
CA LYS A 65 15.57 17.14 -22.88
C LYS A 65 15.50 18.65 -22.79
N LYS A 66 16.15 19.35 -23.72
CA LYS A 66 16.14 20.82 -23.79
C LYS A 66 14.67 21.24 -23.85
N ARG A 67 14.13 21.74 -22.75
CA ARG A 67 12.78 22.30 -22.76
C ARG A 67 12.82 23.54 -23.64
N PRO A 68 11.86 23.71 -24.57
CA PRO A 68 11.76 24.95 -25.34
C PRO A 68 11.67 26.13 -24.36
N ARG A 69 12.52 27.13 -24.56
CA ARG A 69 12.52 28.36 -23.76
C ARG A 69 11.38 29.25 -24.27
N GLY A 70 10.69 29.91 -23.34
CA GLY A 70 9.64 30.87 -23.68
C GLY A 70 8.25 30.51 -23.16
N ARG A 71 7.30 31.44 -23.34
CA ARG A 71 5.90 31.25 -22.99
C ARG A 71 5.19 30.44 -24.08
N PRO A 72 4.54 29.31 -23.76
CA PRO A 72 3.75 28.58 -24.75
C PRO A 72 2.49 29.36 -25.12
N VAL A 73 2.26 29.54 -26.42
CA VAL A 73 1.06 30.17 -27.00
C VAL A 73 0.47 29.24 -28.05
N ARG A 74 -0.84 28.98 -27.94
CA ARG A 74 -1.57 28.13 -28.88
C ARG A 74 -2.01 28.96 -30.09
N THR A 75 -1.62 28.52 -31.27
CA THR A 75 -1.98 29.11 -32.56
C THR A 75 -2.70 28.07 -33.42
N LYS A 76 -3.24 28.49 -34.58
CA LYS A 76 -3.87 27.60 -35.57
C LYS A 76 -2.96 26.42 -35.97
N TYR A 77 -1.65 26.64 -35.95
CA TYR A 77 -0.64 25.69 -36.43
C TYR A 77 0.02 24.87 -35.31
N GLY A 78 -0.43 25.01 -34.06
CA GLY A 78 0.10 24.29 -32.91
C GLY A 78 0.56 25.21 -31.79
N THR A 79 1.47 24.73 -30.95
CA THR A 79 2.00 25.50 -29.81
C THR A 79 3.36 26.08 -30.19
N ILE A 80 3.49 27.40 -30.13
CA ILE A 80 4.74 28.13 -30.36
C ILE A 80 5.24 28.67 -29.01
N TYR A 81 6.56 28.79 -28.84
CA TYR A 81 7.19 29.35 -27.65
C TYR A 81 7.71 30.74 -27.97
N LEU A 82 7.10 31.78 -27.39
CA LEU A 82 7.56 33.17 -27.53
C LEU A 82 8.75 33.42 -26.60
N PRO A 83 9.81 34.13 -27.05
CA PRO A 83 11.00 34.41 -26.25
C PRO A 83 10.69 35.10 -24.92
#